data_AF-A0A3D0EU15-F1
#
_entry.id   AF-A0A3D0EU15-F1
#
_cell.length_a   1.000
_cell.length_b   1.000
_cell.length_c   1.000
_cell.angle_alpha   90.00
_cell.angle_beta   90.00
_cell.angle_gamma   90.00
#
_symmetry.space_group_name_H-M   'P 1'
#
loop_
_entity.id
_entity.type
_entity.pdbx_description
1 polymer ?
#
loop_
_entity_poly.entity_id
_entity_poly.type
_entity_poly.pdbx_seq_one_letter_code
_entity_poly.pdbx_strand_id
1 'polypeptide(L)'
;FGMKGGAAGGGFAQIVPMEDINLHFTGDFNAIQLANNLLAAMLDNHIHHGNDLGIDVRRITWKRVLDMNDRALRSIVVSLGGPGNGYPREDG
;
A
#
# COMPACT_ATOMS: atom_id res chain seq x y z
N PHE A 1 5.97 11.75 8.35
CA PHE A 1 6.00 13.22 8.42
C PHE A 1 7.37 13.78 7.96
N GLY A 2 7.66 13.84 6.65
CA GLY A 2 8.97 14.32 6.17
C GLY A 2 9.16 15.84 6.36
N MET A 3 8.25 16.63 5.80
CA MET A 3 8.14 18.07 6.06
C MET A 3 6.75 18.36 6.65
N LYS A 4 6.62 19.49 7.37
CA LYS A 4 5.37 19.90 8.01
C LYS A 4 4.26 20.06 6.97
N GLY A 5 3.14 19.36 7.18
CA GLY A 5 1.94 19.44 6.35
C GLY A 5 1.05 20.63 6.75
N GLY A 6 0.43 21.26 5.74
CA GLY A 6 -0.53 22.34 5.89
C GLY A 6 -1.43 22.39 4.66
N ALA A 7 -2.24 21.34 4.45
CA ALA A 7 -3.06 21.19 3.26
C ALA A 7 -4.41 21.92 3.34
N ALA A 8 -4.87 22.27 4.55
CA ALA A 8 -6.21 22.77 4.84
C ALA A 8 -6.30 24.31 4.97
N GLY A 9 -5.51 25.06 4.17
CA GLY A 9 -5.49 26.53 4.16
C GLY A 9 -4.49 27.15 5.13
N GLY A 10 -4.66 28.45 5.42
CA GLY A 10 -3.73 29.20 6.27
C GLY A 10 -4.22 30.62 6.60
N GLY A 11 -3.79 31.17 7.75
CA GLY A 11 -4.23 32.48 8.22
C GLY A 11 -5.69 32.47 8.70
N PHE A 12 -6.50 33.43 8.24
CA PHE A 12 -7.92 33.57 8.65
C PHE A 12 -8.89 32.64 7.91
N ALA A 13 -8.43 31.90 6.90
CA ALA A 13 -9.24 30.95 6.15
C ALA A 13 -8.58 29.56 6.20
N GLN A 14 -9.06 28.73 7.12
CA GLN A 14 -8.56 27.37 7.34
C GLN A 14 -9.70 26.42 7.73
N ILE A 15 -9.59 25.15 7.31
CA ILE A 15 -10.48 24.08 7.76
C ILE A 15 -9.91 23.51 9.05
N VAL A 16 -10.77 23.38 10.07
CA VAL A 16 -10.44 22.88 11.41
C VAL A 16 -11.28 21.64 11.72
N PRO A 17 -10.79 20.69 12.53
CA PRO A 17 -9.51 20.69 13.28
C PRO A 17 -8.31 20.18 12.46
N MET A 18 -7.24 20.99 12.36
CA MET A 18 -6.05 20.65 11.55
C MET A 18 -5.23 19.46 12.07
N GLU A 19 -5.21 19.22 13.39
CA GLU A 19 -4.46 18.09 13.96
C GLU A 19 -5.08 16.76 13.54
N ASP A 20 -6.41 16.65 13.60
CA ASP A 20 -7.11 15.44 13.14
C ASP A 20 -6.96 15.26 11.63
N ILE A 21 -7.11 16.34 10.85
CA ILE A 21 -7.02 16.30 9.38
C ILE A 21 -5.63 15.87 8.90
N ASN A 22 -4.55 16.30 9.55
CA ASN A 22 -3.17 15.98 9.12
C ASN A 22 -2.66 14.62 9.64
N LEU A 23 -3.43 13.95 10.52
CA LEU A 23 -3.09 12.65 11.08
C LEU A 23 -4.01 11.58 10.47
N HIS A 24 -4.82 10.92 11.28
CA HIS A 24 -5.67 9.82 10.83
C HIS A 24 -7.05 10.27 10.39
N PHE A 25 -7.46 11.48 10.75
CA PHE A 25 -8.80 12.00 10.59
C PHE A 25 -9.87 10.93 10.89
N THR A 26 -10.75 10.64 9.93
CA THR A 26 -11.81 9.62 10.02
C THR A 26 -11.34 8.20 9.69
N GLY A 27 -10.07 8.01 9.32
CA GLY A 27 -9.49 6.71 8.99
C GLY A 27 -9.66 6.28 7.53
N ASP A 28 -10.14 7.16 6.65
CA ASP A 28 -10.42 6.84 5.24
C ASP A 28 -9.19 6.30 4.50
N PHE A 29 -8.02 6.89 4.73
CA PHE A 29 -6.75 6.42 4.14
C PHE A 29 -6.36 5.03 4.65
N ASN A 30 -6.62 4.74 5.93
CA ASN A 30 -6.39 3.40 6.48
C ASN A 30 -7.32 2.38 5.82
N ALA A 31 -8.60 2.73 5.61
CA ALA A 31 -9.56 1.87 4.94
C ALA A 31 -9.16 1.58 3.48
N ILE A 32 -8.73 2.62 2.73
CA ILE A 32 -8.23 2.48 1.36
C ILE A 32 -6.97 1.62 1.32
N GLN A 33 -6.00 1.85 2.23
CA GLN A 33 -4.78 1.06 2.33
C GLN A 33 -5.08 -0.42 2.61
N LEU A 34 -5.99 -0.70 3.55
CA LEU A 34 -6.42 -2.07 3.86
C LEU A 34 -7.05 -2.76 2.65
N ALA A 35 -7.96 -2.08 1.95
CA ALA A 35 -8.59 -2.62 0.75
C ALA A 35 -7.56 -2.91 -0.37
N ASN A 36 -6.65 -1.97 -0.62
CA ASN A 36 -5.59 -2.13 -1.63
C ASN A 36 -4.68 -3.33 -1.34
N ASN A 37 -4.24 -3.43 -0.09
CA ASN A 37 -3.29 -4.47 0.32
C ASN A 37 -3.97 -5.84 0.48
N LEU A 38 -5.27 -5.87 0.78
CA LEU A 38 -6.06 -7.10 0.74
C LEU A 38 -6.09 -7.68 -0.69
N LEU A 39 -6.32 -6.85 -1.71
CA LEU A 39 -6.28 -7.33 -3.10
C LEU A 39 -4.88 -7.85 -3.49
N ALA A 40 -3.82 -7.16 -3.08
CA ALA A 40 -2.45 -7.63 -3.31
C ALA A 40 -2.19 -8.99 -2.62
N ALA A 41 -2.67 -9.17 -1.39
CA ALA A 41 -2.57 -10.43 -0.66
C ALA A 41 -3.39 -11.55 -1.34
N MET A 42 -4.61 -11.27 -1.77
CA MET A 42 -5.45 -12.23 -2.50
C MET A 42 -4.83 -12.65 -3.83
N LEU A 43 -4.17 -11.73 -4.53
CA LEU A 43 -3.46 -12.01 -5.77
C LEU A 43 -2.31 -13.00 -5.53
N ASP A 44 -1.42 -12.71 -4.57
CA ASP A 44 -0.30 -13.61 -4.27
C ASP A 44 -0.80 -14.96 -3.73
N ASN A 45 -1.90 -14.97 -2.95
CA ASN A 45 -2.55 -16.18 -2.46
C ASN A 45 -3.14 -17.05 -3.59
N HIS A 46 -3.79 -16.43 -4.58
CA HIS A 46 -4.30 -17.13 -5.75
C HIS A 46 -3.19 -17.82 -6.54
N ILE A 47 -2.05 -17.12 -6.71
CA ILE A 47 -0.88 -17.68 -7.38
C ILE A 47 -0.28 -18.83 -6.57
N HIS A 48 -0.23 -18.70 -5.24
CA HIS A 48 0.25 -19.76 -4.36
C HIS A 48 -0.60 -21.03 -4.42
N HIS A 49 -1.93 -20.89 -4.51
CA HIS A 49 -2.89 -22.00 -4.47
C HIS A 49 -3.33 -22.50 -5.84
N GLY A 50 -2.41 -22.58 -6.81
CA GLY A 50 -2.63 -23.26 -8.09
C GLY A 50 -2.65 -22.35 -9.31
N ASN A 51 -2.81 -21.03 -9.12
CA ASN A 51 -2.77 -20.04 -10.20
C ASN A 51 -3.66 -20.42 -11.41
N ASP A 52 -4.90 -20.85 -11.17
CA ASP A 52 -5.81 -21.32 -12.23
C ASP A 52 -6.11 -20.26 -13.31
N LEU A 53 -5.84 -18.99 -13.02
CA LEU A 53 -5.98 -17.86 -13.94
C LEU A 53 -4.76 -17.66 -14.84
N GLY A 54 -3.68 -18.43 -14.66
CA GLY A 54 -2.45 -18.33 -15.44
C GLY A 54 -1.76 -16.96 -15.31
N ILE A 55 -1.81 -16.34 -14.12
CA ILE A 55 -1.21 -15.03 -13.88
C ILE A 55 0.30 -15.13 -14.05
N ASP A 56 0.86 -14.29 -14.94
CA ASP A 56 2.30 -14.11 -15.09
C ASP A 56 2.80 -13.12 -14.02
N VAL A 57 3.57 -13.62 -13.05
CA VAL A 57 4.11 -12.83 -11.93
C VAL A 57 4.95 -11.63 -12.38
N ARG A 58 5.49 -11.64 -13.60
CA ARG A 58 6.31 -10.56 -14.17
C ARG A 58 5.48 -9.42 -14.76
N ARG A 59 4.16 -9.62 -14.90
CA ARG A 59 3.23 -8.68 -15.54
C ARG A 59 2.18 -8.13 -14.59
N ILE A 60 2.32 -8.40 -13.29
CA ILE A 60 1.44 -7.84 -12.27
C ILE A 60 1.70 -6.33 -12.21
N THR A 61 0.65 -5.54 -12.46
CA THR A 61 0.71 -4.06 -12.38
C THR A 61 0.20 -3.54 -11.04
N TRP A 62 -0.51 -4.38 -10.26
CA TRP A 62 -1.04 -4.01 -8.95
C TRP A 62 0.07 -4.00 -7.90
N LYS A 63 0.16 -2.93 -7.11
CA LYS A 63 1.21 -2.70 -6.12
C LYS A 63 0.67 -2.60 -4.70
N ARG A 64 1.53 -2.81 -3.71
CA ARG A 64 1.20 -2.56 -2.31
C ARG A 64 1.31 -1.07 -2.01
N VAL A 65 0.58 -0.60 -1.00
CA VAL A 65 0.61 0.81 -0.60
C VAL A 65 0.78 0.96 0.90
N LEU A 66 1.44 2.05 1.28
CA LEU A 66 1.60 2.48 2.65
C LEU A 66 1.53 4.01 2.67
N ASP A 67 0.73 4.58 3.57
CA ASP A 67 0.71 6.02 3.80
C ASP A 67 1.91 6.45 4.66
N MET A 68 3.10 6.30 4.07
CA MET A 68 4.37 6.65 4.68
C MET A 68 5.37 7.07 3.60
N ASN A 69 6.22 8.02 3.95
CA ASN A 69 7.37 8.38 3.12
C ASN A 69 8.48 7.34 3.26
N ASP A 70 8.29 6.16 2.68
CA ASP A 70 9.27 5.08 2.70
C ASP A 70 9.84 4.82 1.30
N ARG A 71 11.09 5.25 1.08
CA ARG A 71 11.77 5.07 -0.21
C ARG A 71 12.27 3.64 -0.42
N ALA A 72 12.42 2.85 0.65
CA ALA A 72 12.96 1.50 0.57
C ALA A 72 11.98 0.53 -0.12
N LEU A 73 10.68 0.84 -0.06
CA LEU A 73 9.63 0.01 -0.63
C LEU A 73 9.36 0.23 -2.12
N ARG A 74 10.07 1.16 -2.79
CA ARG A 74 9.84 1.48 -4.22
C ARG A 74 10.10 0.29 -5.16
N SER A 75 11.00 -0.61 -4.77
CA SER A 75 11.41 -1.77 -5.55
C SER A 75 11.88 -2.86 -4.60
N ILE A 76 11.12 -3.93 -4.50
CA ILE A 76 11.34 -5.04 -3.58
C ILE A 76 11.16 -6.38 -4.29
N VAL A 77 11.64 -7.46 -3.66
CA VAL A 77 11.30 -8.83 -4.05
C VAL A 77 10.52 -9.45 -2.89
N VAL A 78 9.33 -9.97 -3.20
CA VAL A 78 8.42 -10.59 -2.21
C VAL A 78 8.41 -12.11 -2.33
N SER A 79 7.74 -12.79 -1.40
CA SER A 79 7.52 -14.24 -1.43
C SER A 79 8.81 -15.09 -1.45
N LEU A 80 9.84 -14.62 -0.74
CA LEU A 80 11.10 -15.35 -0.52
C LEU A 80 10.97 -16.34 0.65
N GLY A 81 11.92 -17.29 0.75
CA GLY A 81 12.03 -18.20 1.89
C GLY A 81 11.49 -19.62 1.67
N GLY A 82 11.31 -20.02 0.40
CA GLY A 82 11.00 -21.40 0.02
C GLY A 82 9.52 -21.65 -0.30
N PRO A 83 9.15 -22.92 -0.59
CA PRO A 83 7.84 -23.25 -1.16
C PRO A 83 6.62 -22.84 -0.33
N GLY A 84 6.77 -22.75 1.00
CA GLY A 84 5.69 -22.33 1.89
C GLY A 84 5.34 -20.84 1.81
N ASN A 85 6.17 -20.02 1.16
CA ASN A 85 6.02 -18.55 1.12
C ASN A 85 5.56 -18.03 -0.25
N GLY A 86 5.19 -18.92 -1.17
CA GLY A 86 4.74 -18.58 -2.51
C GLY A 86 5.85 -18.52 -3.56
N TYR A 87 5.63 -17.69 -4.58
CA TYR A 87 6.49 -17.59 -5.75
C TYR A 87 7.19 -16.22 -5.77
N PRO A 88 8.54 -16.16 -5.76
CA PRO A 88 9.26 -14.89 -5.79
C PRO A 88 8.89 -14.03 -6.99
N ARG A 89 8.65 -12.73 -6.75
CA ARG A 89 8.43 -11.73 -7.80
C ARG A 89 8.89 -10.35 -7.38
N GLU A 90 9.17 -9.50 -8.38
CA GLU A 90 9.39 -8.07 -8.16
C GLU A 90 8.06 -7.37 -7.80
N ASP A 91 8.13 -6.41 -6.89
CA ASP A 91 7.01 -5.61 -6.41
C ASP A 91 7.48 -4.22 -5.98
N GLY A 92 6.56 -3.39 -5.49
CA GLY A 92 6.87 -2.16 -4.75
C GLY A 92 5.65 -1.31 -4.51
#